data_AF-A0A2R6DTC8-F1
#
_entry.id   AF-A0A2R6DTC8-F1
#
_cell.length_a   1.000
_cell.length_b   1.000
_cell.length_c   1.000
_cell.angle_alpha   90.00
_cell.angle_beta   90.00
_cell.angle_gamma   90.00
#
_symmetry.space_group_name_H-M   'P 1'
#
loop_
_entity.id
_entity.type
_entity.pdbx_description
1 polymer ?
#
loop_
_entity_poly.entity_id
_entity_poly.type
_entity_poly.pdbx_seq_one_letter_code
_entity_poly.pdbx_strand_id
1 'polypeptide(L)'
;MVIYLKGLAMGLADSVPGVSGGTIALITGIYERLIRAITRLDPAVLEVVPRLSTRAGCQELLERLREMDTLFLIVLGTGMFTAIISVSRVAEIALESFRAPTFAFFFGLIAASAVALYER
;
A
#
# COMPACT_ATOMS: atom_id res chain seq x y z
N MET A 1 9.41 11.83 -0.80
CA MET A 1 10.28 10.75 -1.32
C MET A 1 10.40 9.57 -0.36
N VAL A 2 10.77 9.76 0.91
CA VAL A 2 10.88 8.64 1.88
C VAL A 2 9.57 7.84 2.05
N ILE A 3 8.41 8.52 2.14
CA ILE A 3 7.10 7.84 2.26
C ILE A 3 6.78 7.00 1.03
N TYR A 4 7.10 7.51 -0.17
CA TYR A 4 6.91 6.77 -1.40
C TYR A 4 7.74 5.48 -1.43
N LEU A 5 9.01 5.55 -1.01
CA LEU A 5 9.87 4.35 -0.92
C LEU A 5 9.36 3.35 0.12
N LYS A 6 8.81 3.83 1.25
CA LYS A 6 8.16 2.94 2.24
C LYS A 6 6.90 2.29 1.67
N GLY A 7 6.11 3.04 0.89
CA GLY A 7 4.96 2.51 0.16
C GLY A 7 5.38 1.47 -0.88
N LEU A 8 6.45 1.72 -1.63
CA LEU A 8 7.03 0.77 -2.56
C LEU A 8 7.44 -0.52 -1.84
N ALA A 9 8.17 -0.42 -0.72
CA ALA A 9 8.57 -1.57 0.08
C ALA A 9 7.38 -2.35 0.65
N MET A 10 6.33 -1.66 1.12
CA MET A 10 5.09 -2.31 1.55
C MET A 10 4.40 -3.05 0.39
N GLY A 11 4.27 -2.42 -0.79
CA GLY A 11 3.63 -3.04 -1.94
C GLY A 11 4.42 -4.24 -2.51
N LEU A 12 5.75 -4.19 -2.44
CA LEU A 12 6.60 -5.34 -2.78
C LEU A 12 6.38 -6.49 -1.81
N ALA A 13 6.33 -6.20 -0.50
CA ALA A 13 6.04 -7.18 0.53
C ALA A 13 4.66 -7.82 0.33
N ASP A 14 3.60 -7.03 0.13
CA ASP A 14 2.23 -7.55 -0.04
C ASP A 14 2.04 -8.35 -1.34
N SER A 15 2.88 -8.13 -2.36
CA SER A 15 2.82 -8.89 -3.61
C SER A 15 3.48 -10.28 -3.51
N VAL A 16 4.22 -10.56 -2.43
CA VAL A 16 4.97 -11.79 -2.24
C VAL A 16 4.29 -12.66 -1.16
N PRO A 17 3.90 -13.91 -1.47
CA PRO A 17 3.23 -14.78 -0.48
C PRO A 17 4.05 -14.96 0.79
N GLY A 18 3.41 -14.83 1.96
CA GLY A 18 4.07 -15.01 3.25
C GLY A 18 4.80 -13.77 3.80
N VAL A 19 4.83 -12.65 3.06
CA VAL A 19 5.37 -11.38 3.55
C VAL A 19 4.23 -10.38 3.78
N SER A 20 4.22 -9.68 4.92
CA SER A 20 3.19 -8.71 5.26
C SER A 20 3.71 -7.27 5.20
N GLY A 21 3.10 -6.43 4.37
CA GLY A 21 3.37 -5.00 4.28
C GLY A 21 3.11 -4.27 5.60
N GLY A 22 2.17 -4.74 6.42
CA GLY A 22 1.95 -4.21 7.78
C GLY A 22 3.17 -4.35 8.68
N THR A 23 3.95 -5.42 8.52
CA THR A 23 5.22 -5.61 9.25
C THR A 23 6.29 -4.63 8.75
N ILE A 24 6.36 -4.39 7.44
CA ILE A 24 7.24 -3.35 6.87
C ILE A 24 6.85 -1.96 7.39
N ALA A 25 5.55 -1.65 7.48
CA ALA A 25 5.09 -0.40 8.07
C ALA A 25 5.52 -0.24 9.53
N LEU A 26 5.51 -1.32 10.32
CA LEU A 26 5.93 -1.33 11.71
C LEU A 26 7.44 -1.09 11.82
N ILE A 27 8.25 -1.87 11.09
CA ILE A 27 9.72 -1.76 11.09
C ILE A 27 10.16 -0.37 10.60
N THR A 28 9.48 0.19 9.60
CA THR A 28 9.79 1.52 9.08
C THR A 28 9.18 2.67 9.89
N GLY A 29 8.47 2.37 10.99
CA GLY A 29 7.92 3.33 11.94
C GLY A 29 6.76 4.17 11.39
N ILE A 30 6.10 3.75 10.31
CA ILE A 30 4.94 4.46 9.75
C ILE A 30 3.60 3.84 10.12
N TYR A 31 3.61 2.68 10.79
CA TYR A 31 2.40 1.94 11.12
C TYR A 31 1.37 2.76 11.88
N GLU A 32 1.76 3.43 12.97
CA GLU A 32 0.82 4.25 13.75
C GLU A 32 0.23 5.42 12.95
N ARG A 33 1.06 6.07 12.11
CA ARG A 33 0.61 7.15 11.24
C ARG A 33 -0.36 6.63 10.19
N LEU A 34 -0.09 5.45 9.62
CA LEU A 34 -0.95 4.80 8.65
C LEU A 34 -2.32 4.47 9.25
N ILE A 35 -2.35 3.79 10.39
CA ILE A 35 -3.62 3.46 11.07
C ILE A 35 -4.38 4.74 11.40
N ARG A 36 -3.72 5.75 11.98
CA ARG A 36 -4.36 7.04 12.30
C ARG A 36 -4.94 7.72 11.07
N ALA A 37 -4.19 7.77 9.97
CA ALA A 37 -4.66 8.38 8.73
C ALA A 37 -5.87 7.63 8.16
N ILE A 38 -5.84 6.30 8.16
CA ILE A 38 -6.97 5.45 7.70
C ILE A 38 -8.20 5.66 8.60
N THR A 39 -8.04 5.64 9.93
CA THR A 39 -9.16 5.81 10.87
C THR A 39 -9.80 7.20 10.79
N ARG A 40 -9.04 8.22 10.37
CA ARG A 40 -9.54 9.58 10.17
C ARG A 40 -10.16 9.81 8.80
N LEU A 41 -10.11 8.83 7.88
CA LEU A 41 -10.75 8.97 6.58
C LEU A 41 -12.27 9.10 6.77
N ASP A 42 -12.76 10.31 6.57
CA ASP A 42 -14.18 10.60 6.55
C ASP A 42 -14.65 10.90 5.10
N PRO A 43 -15.56 10.09 4.53
CA PRO A 43 -16.09 10.32 3.20
C PRO A 43 -16.96 11.59 3.10
N ALA A 44 -17.39 12.18 4.21
CA ALA A 44 -18.11 13.45 4.22
C ALA A 44 -17.26 14.61 3.66
N VAL A 45 -15.93 14.45 3.52
CA VAL A 45 -15.08 15.40 2.80
C VAL A 45 -15.53 15.62 1.34
N LEU A 46 -16.17 14.62 0.73
CA LEU A 46 -16.74 14.71 -0.63
C LEU A 46 -17.94 15.64 -0.71
N GLU A 47 -18.64 15.89 0.40
CA GLU A 47 -19.79 16.81 0.44
C GLU A 47 -19.37 18.28 0.28
N VAL A 48 -18.09 18.60 0.52
CA VAL A 48 -17.51 19.94 0.37
C VAL A 48 -17.05 20.21 -1.07
N VAL A 49 -16.82 19.15 -1.87
CA VAL A 49 -16.37 19.23 -3.28
C VAL A 49 -17.26 20.12 -4.17
N PRO A 50 -18.60 20.11 -4.08
CA PRO A 50 -19.46 21.00 -4.88
C PRO A 50 -19.24 22.50 -4.57
N ARG A 51 -18.67 22.84 -3.41
CA ARG A 51 -18.44 24.22 -2.96
C ARG A 51 -17.03 24.74 -3.26
N LEU A 52 -16.24 23.97 -4.03
CA LEU A 52 -14.88 24.33 -4.47
C LEU A 52 -14.81 25.65 -5.26
N SER A 53 -15.91 26.09 -5.88
CA SER A 53 -15.96 27.36 -6.61
C SER A 53 -15.81 28.60 -5.72
N THR A 54 -15.96 28.47 -4.39
CA THR A 54 -15.77 29.55 -3.43
C THR A 54 -14.44 29.40 -2.69
N ARG A 55 -13.69 30.50 -2.49
CA ARG A 55 -12.43 30.46 -1.71
C ARG A 55 -12.58 29.85 -0.31
N ALA A 56 -13.72 30.06 0.33
CA ALA A 56 -14.05 29.47 1.63
C ALA A 56 -14.16 27.93 1.57
N GLY A 57 -14.81 27.37 0.54
CA GLY A 57 -14.93 25.91 0.36
C GLY A 57 -13.59 25.23 0.06
N CYS A 58 -12.71 25.91 -0.69
CA CYS A 58 -11.32 25.43 -0.87
C CYS A 58 -10.52 25.39 0.43
N GLN A 59 -10.70 26.37 1.32
CA GLN A 59 -10.02 26.37 2.62
C GLN A 59 -10.54 25.27 3.54
N GLU A 60 -11.87 25.11 3.62
CA GLU A 60 -12.51 24.04 4.40
C GLU A 60 -12.07 22.65 3.92
N LEU A 61 -12.03 22.42 2.61
CA LEU A 61 -11.54 21.15 2.05
C LEU A 61 -10.08 20.90 2.44
N LEU A 62 -9.21 21.92 2.33
CA LEU A 62 -7.79 21.76 2.60
C LEU A 62 -7.53 21.44 4.08
N GLU A 63 -8.29 22.06 4.99
CA GLU A 63 -8.25 21.77 6.43
C GLU A 63 -8.66 20.31 6.70
N ARG A 64 -9.80 19.87 6.14
CA ARG A 64 -10.29 18.48 6.26
C ARG A 64 -9.25 17.47 5.73
N LEU A 65 -8.70 17.70 4.53
CA LEU A 65 -7.69 16.83 3.92
C LEU A 65 -6.39 16.80 4.73
N ARG A 66 -6.03 17.91 5.38
CA ARG A 66 -4.85 17.97 6.26
C ARG A 66 -5.07 17.21 7.57
N GLU A 67 -6.26 17.29 8.15
CA GLU A 67 -6.62 16.53 9.36
C GLU A 67 -6.60 15.01 9.13
N MET A 68 -7.00 14.59 7.93
CA MET A 68 -7.00 13.21 7.45
C MET A 68 -5.61 12.71 7.03
N ASP A 69 -4.59 13.59 6.98
CA ASP A 69 -3.25 13.29 6.47
C ASP A 69 -3.30 12.66 5.05
N THR A 70 -4.24 13.13 4.21
CA THR A 70 -4.55 12.49 2.92
C THR A 70 -3.35 12.48 1.97
N LEU A 71 -2.49 13.50 2.02
CA LEU A 71 -1.28 13.55 1.21
C LEU A 71 -0.32 12.39 1.56
N PHE A 72 -0.22 12.00 2.83
CA PHE A 72 0.57 10.85 3.23
C PHE A 72 0.00 9.56 2.63
N LEU A 73 -1.31 9.35 2.69
CA LEU A 73 -1.97 8.18 2.12
C LEU A 73 -1.82 8.11 0.61
N ILE A 74 -1.95 9.24 -0.10
CA ILE A 74 -1.77 9.29 -1.55
C ILE A 74 -0.33 8.95 -1.92
N VAL A 75 0.67 9.54 -1.25
CA VAL A 75 2.09 9.28 -1.56
C VAL A 75 2.49 7.85 -1.21
N LEU A 76 1.98 7.30 -0.10
CA LEU A 76 2.21 5.91 0.29
C LEU A 76 1.53 4.95 -0.70
N GLY A 77 0.26 5.19 -1.00
CA GLY A 77 -0.56 4.38 -1.90
C GLY A 77 -0.05 4.37 -3.33
N THR A 78 0.43 5.51 -3.85
CA THR A 78 1.08 5.57 -5.17
C THR A 78 2.37 4.74 -5.20
N GLY A 79 3.15 4.72 -4.11
CA GLY A 79 4.30 3.81 -3.95
C GLY A 79 3.88 2.34 -3.99
N MET A 80 2.88 1.96 -3.20
CA MET A 80 2.34 0.60 -3.17
C MET A 80 1.82 0.17 -4.54
N PHE A 81 1.06 1.03 -5.21
CA PHE A 81 0.47 0.77 -6.52
C PHE A 81 1.55 0.60 -7.61
N THR A 82 2.60 1.43 -7.57
CA THR A 82 3.76 1.27 -8.47
C THR A 82 4.42 -0.10 -8.26
N ALA A 83 4.63 -0.51 -7.00
CA ALA A 83 5.20 -1.81 -6.69
C ALA A 83 4.33 -2.96 -7.20
N ILE A 84 3.02 -2.93 -6.97
CA ILE A 84 2.08 -3.97 -7.42
C ILE A 84 2.11 -4.10 -8.94
N ILE A 85 2.02 -2.98 -9.68
CA ILE A 85 2.11 -3.00 -11.15
C ILE A 85 3.45 -3.57 -11.60
N SER A 86 4.56 -3.12 -11.00
CA SER A 86 5.89 -3.57 -11.37
C SER A 86 6.06 -5.07 -11.13
N VAL A 87 5.63 -5.59 -9.98
CA VAL A 87 5.70 -7.02 -9.66
C VAL A 87 4.80 -7.82 -10.58
N SER A 88 3.60 -7.32 -10.87
CA SER A 88 2.65 -7.98 -11.78
C SER A 88 3.25 -8.16 -13.18
N ARG A 89 3.91 -7.11 -13.72
CA ARG A 89 4.61 -7.18 -15.01
C ARG A 89 5.79 -8.14 -14.98
N VAL A 90 6.58 -8.12 -13.91
CA VAL A 90 7.71 -9.06 -13.76
C VAL A 90 7.22 -10.50 -13.65
N ALA A 91 6.13 -10.75 -12.92
CA ALA A 91 5.51 -12.06 -12.79
C ALA A 91 4.95 -12.55 -14.12
N GLU A 92 4.30 -11.68 -14.90
CA GLU A 92 3.82 -11.97 -16.26
C GLU A 92 4.98 -12.45 -17.16
N ILE A 93 6.07 -11.69 -17.22
CA ILE A 93 7.28 -12.04 -18.00
C ILE A 93 7.91 -13.36 -17.51
N ALA A 94 7.97 -13.56 -16.19
CA ALA A 94 8.51 -14.79 -15.60
C ALA A 94 7.65 -16.01 -15.91
N LEU A 95 6.32 -15.87 -15.94
CA LEU A 95 5.40 -16.95 -16.31
C LEU A 95 5.44 -17.29 -17.80
N GLU A 96 5.73 -16.31 -18.66
CA GLU A 96 5.92 -16.52 -20.10
C GLU A 96 7.25 -17.20 -20.41
N SER A 97 8.34 -16.70 -19.82
CA SER A 97 9.70 -17.18 -20.11
C SER A 97 10.08 -18.44 -19.33
N PHE A 98 9.58 -18.56 -18.10
CA PHE A 98 10.04 -19.53 -17.10
C PHE A 98 8.87 -20.10 -16.29
N ARG A 99 7.84 -20.64 -16.96
CA ARG A 99 6.60 -21.12 -16.32
C ARG A 99 6.83 -22.12 -15.18
N ALA A 100 7.56 -23.21 -15.43
CA ALA A 100 7.77 -24.28 -14.45
C ALA A 100 8.52 -23.80 -13.18
N PRO A 101 9.68 -23.11 -13.26
CA PRO A 101 10.36 -22.62 -12.07
C PRO A 101 9.60 -21.50 -11.37
N THR A 102 8.84 -20.66 -12.09
CA THR A 102 8.00 -19.63 -11.46
C THR A 102 6.91 -20.24 -10.59
N PHE A 103 6.22 -21.27 -11.09
CA PHE A 103 5.27 -22.02 -10.27
C PHE A 103 5.95 -22.71 -9.08
N ALA A 104 7.08 -23.38 -9.29
CA ALA A 104 7.83 -24.03 -8.20
C ALA A 104 8.23 -23.02 -7.11
N PHE A 105 8.64 -21.81 -7.50
CA PHE A 105 8.96 -20.73 -6.56
C PHE A 105 7.74 -20.31 -5.72
N PHE A 106 6.61 -19.99 -6.35
CA PHE A 106 5.41 -19.57 -5.62
C PHE A 106 4.83 -20.70 -4.75
N PHE A 107 4.79 -21.93 -5.26
CA PHE A 107 4.37 -23.08 -4.46
C PHE A 107 5.30 -23.32 -3.28
N GLY A 108 6.62 -23.23 -3.48
CA GLY A 108 7.61 -23.34 -2.41
C GLY A 108 7.43 -22.28 -1.33
N LEU A 109 7.15 -21.04 -1.72
CA LEU A 109 6.91 -19.93 -0.79
C LEU A 109 5.62 -20.11 0.03
N ILE A 110 4.55 -20.56 -0.61
CA ILE A 110 3.28 -20.89 0.05
C ILE A 110 3.48 -22.06 1.02
N ALA A 111 4.14 -23.13 0.58
CA ALA A 111 4.42 -24.30 1.42
C ALA A 111 5.29 -23.93 2.63
N ALA A 112 6.35 -23.14 2.43
CA ALA A 112 7.19 -22.64 3.52
C ALA A 112 6.39 -21.81 4.52
N SER A 113 5.47 -20.96 4.05
CA SER A 113 4.59 -20.16 4.90
C SER A 113 3.62 -21.04 5.71
N ALA A 114 3.07 -22.09 5.10
CA ALA A 114 2.19 -23.04 5.76
C ALA A 114 2.94 -23.86 6.83
N VAL A 115 4.15 -24.33 6.53
CA VAL A 115 5.00 -25.04 7.49
C VAL A 115 5.38 -24.13 8.65
N ALA A 116 5.83 -22.90 8.37
CA ALA A 116 6.18 -21.93 9.42
C ALA A 116 5.00 -21.58 10.34
N LEU A 117 3.76 -21.64 9.84
CA LEU A 117 2.56 -21.48 10.65
C LEU A 117 2.22 -22.74 11.47
N TYR A 118 2.44 -23.93 10.91
CA TYR A 118 2.17 -25.20 11.59
C TYR A 118 3.16 -25.51 12.73
N GLU A 119 4.40 -25.02 12.61
CA GLU A 119 5.43 -25.16 13.67
C GLU A 119 5.30 -24.12 14.80
N ARG A 120 4.32 -23.21 14.73
CA ARG A 120 3.98 -22.26 15.80
C ARG A 120 2.77 -22.73 16.60
#